data_AF-A0A941I049-F1
#
_entry.id   AF-A0A941I049-F1
#
_cell.length_a   1.000
_cell.length_b   1.000
_cell.length_c   1.000
_cell.angle_alpha   90.00
_cell.angle_beta   90.00
_cell.angle_gamma   90.00
#
_symmetry.space_group_name_H-M   'P 1'
#
loop_
_entity.id
_entity.type
_entity.pdbx_description
1 polymer ?
#
loop_
_entity_poly.entity_id
_entity_poly.type
_entity_poly.pdbx_seq_one_letter_code
_entity_poly.pdbx_strand_id
1 'polypeptide(L)'
;MSTPTSAGWYPDPDDADQLRYFDGIVWTAHRTPRRTERPQPVEPAPTPTEPAPYDWGLAPSGGVPGAGGAYGRPVGTPGEVRLEDGAVLAEWWRRLLARIVDWFVTSIVAGLLSLPFVGPVVDAAERYFSQALTDPSPDPAPLTDAILGIALPVTLIGAAVALVYEVVFLVWKAATPGKLLLGTRVRPLGTDGPVRADVALRRQVLPLVADLLALVPFLGFLGTVLSVVDPAWLLFDPKRQALHDKVAGTVVVRR
;
A
#
# COMPACT_ATOMS: atom_id res chain seq x y z
N MET A 1 34.62 26.01 23.04
CA MET A 1 33.48 25.31 22.42
C MET A 1 34.00 24.59 21.19
N SER A 2 33.86 23.27 21.14
CA SER A 2 34.25 22.48 19.96
C SER A 2 33.27 22.79 18.83
N THR A 3 33.75 23.38 17.73
CA THR A 3 32.92 23.62 16.55
C THR A 3 32.57 22.26 15.91
N PRO A 4 31.28 21.94 15.72
CA PRO A 4 30.89 20.66 15.10
C PRO A 4 31.38 20.59 13.65
N THR A 5 31.93 19.44 13.25
CA THR A 5 32.50 19.20 11.91
C THR A 5 31.63 18.27 11.04
N SER A 6 30.49 17.82 11.56
CA SER A 6 29.57 16.90 10.89
C SER A 6 28.13 17.21 11.24
N ALA A 7 27.17 16.82 10.39
CA ALA A 7 25.76 17.05 10.65
C ALA A 7 25.27 16.25 11.87
N GLY A 8 24.56 16.88 12.81
CA GLY A 8 24.14 16.25 14.05
C GLY A 8 23.50 17.20 15.06
N TRP A 9 23.00 16.64 16.16
CA TRP A 9 22.49 17.39 17.31
C TRP A 9 23.63 17.71 18.27
N TYR A 10 23.80 18.99 18.59
CA TYR A 10 24.85 19.48 19.47
C TYR A 10 24.26 20.44 20.51
N PRO A 11 24.93 20.69 21.65
CA PRO A 11 24.50 21.71 22.61
C PRO A 11 24.30 23.05 21.91
N ASP A 12 23.16 23.69 22.14
CA ASP A 12 22.87 24.99 21.54
C ASP A 12 23.83 26.04 22.14
N PRO A 13 24.64 26.74 21.32
CA PRO A 13 25.52 27.80 21.81
C PRO A 13 24.75 28.95 22.47
N ASP A 14 23.45 29.10 22.16
CA ASP A 14 22.59 30.14 22.70
C ASP A 14 21.79 29.69 23.95
N ASP A 15 21.65 28.38 24.21
CA ASP A 15 20.84 27.83 25.30
C ASP A 15 21.37 26.46 25.78
N ALA A 16 21.95 26.42 26.98
CA ALA A 16 22.60 25.23 27.54
C ALA A 16 21.64 24.06 27.81
N ASP A 17 20.34 24.32 27.94
CA ASP A 17 19.31 23.32 28.22
C ASP A 17 18.71 22.73 26.93
N GLN A 18 19.20 23.15 25.77
CA GLN A 18 18.72 22.69 24.46
C GLN A 18 19.85 22.07 23.62
N LEU A 19 19.43 21.18 22.72
CA LEU A 19 20.23 20.75 21.59
C LEU A 19 19.72 21.45 20.33
N ARG A 20 20.63 21.89 19.48
CA ARG A 20 20.35 22.48 18.17
C ARG A 20 20.97 21.63 17.08
N TYR A 21 20.29 21.51 15.94
CA TYR A 21 20.81 20.71 14.83
C TYR A 21 21.76 21.52 13.95
N PHE A 22 22.96 21.01 13.73
CA PHE A 22 23.96 21.51 12.78
C PHE A 22 23.90 20.66 11.51
N ASP A 23 23.82 21.27 10.33
CA ASP A 23 23.67 20.54 9.06
C ASP A 23 25.00 20.19 8.36
N GLY A 24 26.13 20.54 8.98
CA GLY A 24 27.47 20.38 8.41
C GLY A 24 28.08 21.68 7.88
N ILE A 25 27.28 22.75 7.71
CA ILE A 25 27.72 24.06 7.25
C ILE A 25 27.26 25.16 8.22
N VAL A 26 26.00 25.13 8.65
CA VAL A 26 25.38 26.13 9.55
C VAL A 26 24.47 25.49 10.60
N TRP A 27 24.19 26.25 11.66
CA TRP A 27 23.20 25.87 12.66
C TRP A 27 21.78 26.13 12.16
N THR A 28 20.94 25.09 12.13
CA THR A 28 19.54 25.20 11.71
C THR A 28 18.64 25.75 12.82
N ALA A 29 17.38 26.07 12.52
CA ALA A 29 16.41 26.53 13.52
C ALA A 29 15.84 25.41 14.41
N HIS A 30 16.15 24.14 14.12
CA HIS A 30 15.59 23.00 14.87
C HIS A 30 16.26 22.88 16.24
N ARG A 31 15.45 22.93 17.30
CA ARG A 31 15.88 22.79 18.70
C ARG A 31 15.07 21.71 19.42
N THR A 32 15.69 21.02 20.37
CA THR A 32 15.03 20.01 21.23
C THR A 32 15.58 20.08 22.66
N PRO A 33 14.76 19.81 23.70
CA PRO A 33 15.24 19.86 25.09
C PRO A 33 16.35 18.83 25.34
N ARG A 34 17.42 19.24 26.02
CA ARG A 34 18.47 18.35 26.47
C ARG A 34 17.96 17.53 27.67
N ARG A 35 17.47 16.33 27.40
CA ARG A 35 17.00 15.41 28.46
C ARG A 35 18.19 14.94 29.30
N THR A 36 18.35 15.47 30.50
CA THR A 36 19.28 14.95 31.51
C THR A 36 18.67 13.68 32.11
N GLU A 37 19.23 12.51 31.80
CA GLU A 37 19.01 11.32 32.62
C GLU A 37 19.52 11.62 34.03
N ARG A 38 18.60 11.64 34.99
CA ARG A 38 18.92 11.76 36.41
C ARG A 38 19.63 10.45 36.83
N PRO A 39 20.78 10.47 37.54
CA PRO A 39 21.40 9.24 38.01
C PRO A 39 20.45 8.52 38.97
N GLN A 40 20.16 7.25 38.69
CA GLN A 40 19.45 6.37 39.62
C GLN A 40 20.32 6.18 40.88
N PRO A 41 19.75 6.18 42.10
CA PRO A 41 20.51 5.86 43.30
C PRO A 41 21.05 4.44 43.23
N VAL A 42 22.36 4.27 43.42
CA VAL A 42 23.00 2.96 43.52
C VAL A 42 22.60 2.34 44.86
N GLU A 43 21.83 1.26 44.82
CA GLU A 43 21.53 0.41 45.98
C GLU A 43 22.80 -0.38 46.35
N PRO A 44 23.20 -0.46 47.65
CA PRO A 44 24.44 -1.12 48.04
C PRO A 44 24.38 -2.64 47.86
N ALA A 45 25.42 -3.19 47.25
CA ALA A 45 25.60 -4.63 47.02
C ALA A 45 25.74 -5.42 48.35
N PRO A 46 25.23 -6.67 48.42
CA PRO A 46 25.44 -7.52 49.59
C PRO A 46 26.88 -8.05 49.67
N THR A 47 27.37 -8.16 50.90
CA THR A 47 28.72 -8.57 51.32
C THR A 47 29.06 -10.01 50.89
N PRO A 48 30.28 -10.30 50.39
CA PRO A 48 30.68 -11.67 50.07
C PRO A 48 30.98 -12.48 51.34
N THR A 49 30.43 -13.69 51.43
CA THR A 49 30.80 -14.71 52.44
C THR A 49 31.94 -15.59 51.91
N GLU A 50 32.89 -15.92 52.78
CA GLU A 50 34.15 -16.65 52.57
C GLU A 50 33.93 -18.12 52.09
N PRO A 51 34.87 -18.74 51.33
CA PRO A 51 34.62 -19.94 50.55
C PRO A 51 34.91 -21.27 51.30
N ALA A 52 34.12 -22.31 50.98
CA ALA A 52 34.38 -23.70 51.35
C ALA A 52 35.36 -24.38 50.36
N PRO A 53 36.07 -25.46 50.76
CA PRO A 53 37.21 -25.98 50.02
C PRO A 53 36.83 -26.82 48.78
N TYR A 54 37.81 -26.81 47.87
CA TYR A 54 37.87 -27.22 46.47
C TYR A 54 37.96 -28.75 46.31
N ASP A 55 37.14 -29.31 45.42
CA ASP A 55 37.33 -30.63 44.78
C ASP A 55 37.70 -30.43 43.30
N TRP A 56 38.69 -31.18 42.81
CA TRP A 56 39.41 -30.96 41.55
C TRP A 56 38.88 -31.85 40.42
N GLY A 57 38.32 -31.22 39.37
CA GLY A 57 38.03 -31.85 38.07
C GLY A 57 37.88 -30.80 36.95
N LEU A 58 38.58 -31.00 35.83
CA LEU A 58 38.95 -30.01 34.79
C LEU A 58 37.80 -29.31 34.00
N ALA A 59 38.03 -28.05 33.62
CA ALA A 59 37.20 -27.16 32.77
C ALA A 59 37.55 -27.26 31.25
N PRO A 60 36.78 -26.65 30.29
CA PRO A 60 36.78 -25.19 30.10
C PRO A 60 35.47 -24.50 29.61
N SER A 61 35.47 -23.17 29.81
CA SER A 61 34.81 -22.08 29.05
C SER A 61 33.29 -21.83 29.13
N GLY A 62 32.92 -20.86 29.98
CA GLY A 62 32.32 -19.60 29.53
C GLY A 62 30.81 -19.52 29.29
N GLY A 63 29.99 -19.55 30.35
CA GLY A 63 28.57 -19.18 30.29
C GLY A 63 28.27 -18.06 31.28
N VAL A 64 28.02 -16.84 30.78
CA VAL A 64 27.49 -15.72 31.57
C VAL A 64 26.00 -15.97 31.81
N PRO A 65 25.45 -15.80 33.03
CA PRO A 65 24.02 -15.94 33.26
C PRO A 65 23.30 -14.75 32.64
N GLY A 66 22.69 -14.96 31.48
CA GLY A 66 21.83 -13.98 30.81
C GLY A 66 20.59 -13.70 31.65
N ALA A 67 20.48 -12.47 32.14
CA ALA A 67 19.27 -11.92 32.72
C ALA A 67 18.10 -12.12 31.75
N GLY A 68 17.07 -12.82 32.23
CA GLY A 68 15.88 -13.11 31.46
C GLY A 68 15.08 -11.85 31.13
N GLY A 69 14.51 -11.84 29.92
CA GLY A 69 13.15 -11.35 29.74
C GLY A 69 12.95 -9.91 29.28
N ALA A 70 13.82 -9.34 28.44
CA ALA A 70 13.40 -8.27 27.54
C ALA A 70 12.93 -8.92 26.22
N TYR A 71 11.65 -9.25 26.14
CA TYR A 71 11.03 -9.73 24.90
C TYR A 71 11.38 -8.77 23.76
N GLY A 72 12.15 -9.27 22.80
CA GLY A 72 12.58 -8.52 21.63
C GLY A 72 11.35 -7.99 20.89
N ARG A 73 11.12 -6.68 20.97
CA ARG A 73 10.37 -6.00 19.93
C ARG A 73 11.18 -6.20 18.65
N PRO A 74 10.66 -6.89 17.62
CA PRO A 74 11.38 -6.99 16.36
C PRO A 74 11.58 -5.56 15.87
N VAL A 75 12.85 -5.17 15.74
CA VAL A 75 13.28 -3.91 15.11
C VAL A 75 12.58 -3.89 13.76
N GLY A 76 11.55 -3.06 13.63
CA GLY A 76 10.74 -2.99 12.42
C GLY A 76 11.64 -2.58 11.26
N THR A 77 11.45 -3.22 10.10
CA THR A 77 12.14 -2.76 8.89
C THR A 77 11.74 -1.30 8.65
N PRO A 78 12.68 -0.39 8.33
CA PRO A 78 12.35 1.00 8.07
C PRO A 78 11.20 1.11 7.04
N GLY A 79 10.11 1.79 7.42
CA GLY A 79 8.93 1.96 6.57
C GLY A 79 7.81 0.93 6.74
N GLU A 80 7.94 -0.06 7.63
CA GLU A 80 6.82 -0.91 8.04
C GLU A 80 5.82 -0.13 8.90
N VAL A 81 4.53 -0.20 8.53
CA VAL A 81 3.44 0.36 9.34
C VAL A 81 2.66 -0.80 9.91
N ARG A 82 2.55 -0.87 11.24
CA ARG A 82 1.81 -1.94 11.94
C ARG A 82 0.51 -1.40 12.53
N LEU A 83 -0.53 -2.23 12.50
CA LEU A 83 -1.76 -2.00 13.23
C LEU A 83 -1.57 -2.29 14.73
N GLU A 84 -2.56 -1.90 15.51
CA GLU A 84 -2.62 -2.12 16.97
C GLU A 84 -2.53 -3.61 17.35
N ASP A 85 -3.01 -4.49 16.48
CA ASP A 85 -2.97 -5.94 16.64
C ASP A 85 -1.68 -6.59 16.11
N GLY A 86 -0.71 -5.78 15.69
CA GLY A 86 0.59 -6.22 15.17
C GLY A 86 0.62 -6.56 13.68
N ALA A 87 -0.50 -6.53 12.97
CA ALA A 87 -0.54 -6.81 11.53
C ALA A 87 0.25 -5.75 10.74
N VAL A 88 1.13 -6.19 9.83
CA VAL A 88 1.92 -5.28 8.98
C VAL A 88 1.11 -4.89 7.75
N LEU A 89 0.90 -3.59 7.54
CA LEU A 89 0.26 -3.06 6.33
C LEU A 89 1.11 -3.35 5.10
N ALA A 90 0.45 -3.73 4.01
CA ALA A 90 1.10 -3.92 2.73
C ALA A 90 1.74 -2.61 2.24
N GLU A 91 2.90 -2.73 1.60
CA GLU A 91 3.55 -1.63 0.91
C GLU A 91 2.73 -1.19 -0.31
N TRP A 92 2.82 0.08 -0.67
CA TRP A 92 2.07 0.65 -1.78
C TRP A 92 2.31 -0.08 -3.11
N TRP A 93 3.56 -0.45 -3.38
CA TRP A 93 3.96 -1.08 -4.63
C TRP A 93 3.38 -2.49 -4.76
N ARG A 94 3.22 -3.24 -3.65
CA ARG A 94 2.53 -4.55 -3.68
C ARG A 94 1.09 -4.40 -4.10
N ARG A 95 0.42 -3.35 -3.62
CA ARG A 95 -0.98 -3.08 -3.98
C ARG A 95 -1.09 -2.63 -5.43
N LEU A 96 -0.15 -1.82 -5.93
CA LEU A 96 -0.09 -1.39 -7.33
C LEU A 96 0.15 -2.58 -8.26
N LEU A 97 1.21 -3.37 -8.02
CA LEU A 97 1.54 -4.52 -8.86
C LEU A 97 0.45 -5.59 -8.81
N ALA A 98 -0.16 -5.85 -7.65
CA ALA A 98 -1.30 -6.76 -7.54
C ALA A 98 -2.46 -6.29 -8.43
N ARG A 99 -2.76 -4.99 -8.43
CA ARG A 99 -3.80 -4.41 -9.30
C ARG A 99 -3.45 -4.50 -10.79
N ILE A 100 -2.19 -4.35 -11.18
CA ILE A 100 -1.75 -4.54 -12.57
C ILE A 100 -1.99 -5.99 -13.01
N VAL A 101 -1.61 -6.96 -12.17
CA VAL A 101 -1.85 -8.39 -12.46
C VAL A 101 -3.34 -8.68 -12.56
N ASP A 102 -4.14 -8.21 -11.61
CA ASP A 102 -5.58 -8.41 -11.63
C ASP A 102 -6.25 -7.72 -12.83
N TRP A 103 -5.78 -6.53 -13.23
CA TRP A 103 -6.23 -5.83 -14.43
C TRP A 103 -5.96 -6.64 -15.70
N PHE A 104 -4.79 -7.27 -15.81
CA PHE A 104 -4.46 -8.12 -16.95
C PHE A 104 -5.35 -9.37 -17.02
N VAL A 105 -5.57 -10.03 -15.88
CA VAL A 105 -6.44 -11.21 -15.82
C VAL A 105 -7.88 -10.85 -16.20
N THR A 106 -8.41 -9.78 -15.61
CA THR A 106 -9.78 -9.34 -15.87
C THR A 106 -9.97 -8.80 -17.29
N SER A 107 -8.97 -8.10 -17.85
CA SER A 107 -9.05 -7.57 -19.22
C SER A 107 -9.03 -8.66 -20.29
N ILE A 108 -8.30 -9.77 -20.08
CA ILE A 108 -8.37 -10.93 -20.98
C ILE A 108 -9.78 -11.50 -21.00
N VAL A 109 -10.37 -11.75 -19.82
CA VAL A 109 -11.72 -12.32 -19.73
C VAL A 109 -12.75 -11.37 -20.33
N ALA A 110 -12.69 -10.08 -19.97
CA ALA A 110 -13.59 -9.08 -20.52
C ALA A 110 -13.44 -8.92 -22.04
N GLY A 111 -12.20 -8.96 -22.56
CA GLY A 111 -11.91 -8.88 -23.98
C GLY A 111 -12.49 -10.06 -24.76
N LEU A 112 -12.33 -11.28 -24.26
CA LEU A 112 -12.92 -12.49 -24.86
C LEU A 112 -14.45 -12.41 -24.88
N LEU A 113 -15.07 -11.96 -23.79
CA LEU A 113 -16.52 -11.78 -23.70
C LEU A 113 -17.03 -10.64 -24.59
N SER A 114 -16.16 -9.68 -24.94
CA SER A 114 -16.49 -8.54 -25.79
C SER A 114 -16.41 -8.84 -27.28
N LEU A 115 -15.84 -9.98 -27.69
CA LEU A 115 -15.67 -10.35 -29.11
C LEU A 115 -16.95 -10.22 -29.96
N PRO A 116 -18.15 -10.61 -29.49
CA PRO A 116 -19.38 -10.47 -30.27
C PRO A 116 -19.72 -9.03 -30.66
N PHE A 117 -19.18 -8.04 -29.96
CA PHE A 117 -19.44 -6.61 -30.17
C PHE A 117 -18.40 -5.93 -31.08
N VAL A 118 -17.32 -6.63 -31.44
CA VAL A 118 -16.19 -6.05 -32.19
C VAL A 118 -16.47 -5.92 -33.69
N GLY A 119 -17.36 -6.75 -34.26
CA GLY A 119 -17.66 -6.79 -35.70
C GLY A 119 -17.94 -5.42 -36.32
N PRO A 120 -18.90 -4.62 -35.81
CA PRO A 120 -19.20 -3.30 -36.36
C PRO A 120 -18.01 -2.34 -36.39
N VAL A 121 -17.10 -2.43 -35.41
CA VAL A 121 -15.89 -1.60 -35.36
C VAL A 121 -14.90 -2.02 -36.43
N VAL A 122 -14.71 -3.33 -36.61
CA VAL A 122 -13.82 -3.87 -37.67
C VAL A 122 -14.35 -3.48 -39.04
N ASP A 123 -15.64 -3.64 -39.29
CA ASP A 123 -16.28 -3.27 -40.56
C ASP A 123 -16.14 -1.77 -40.84
N ALA A 124 -16.36 -0.92 -39.82
CA ALA A 124 -16.24 0.52 -39.98
C ALA A 124 -14.78 0.97 -40.18
N ALA A 125 -13.83 0.32 -39.48
CA ALA A 125 -12.41 0.58 -39.65
C ALA A 125 -11.92 0.19 -41.06
N GLU A 126 -12.31 -1.00 -41.54
CA GLU A 126 -11.97 -1.46 -42.90
C GLU A 126 -12.49 -0.47 -43.95
N ARG A 127 -13.75 -0.03 -43.83
CA ARG A 127 -14.33 0.99 -44.72
C ARG A 127 -13.53 2.29 -44.68
N TYR A 128 -13.24 2.82 -43.49
CA TYR A 128 -12.48 4.06 -43.34
C TYR A 128 -11.08 3.97 -43.98
N PHE A 129 -10.34 2.89 -43.68
CA PHE A 129 -9.01 2.69 -44.26
C PHE A 129 -9.05 2.51 -45.78
N SER A 130 -10.04 1.79 -46.30
CA SER A 130 -10.19 1.62 -47.75
C SER A 130 -10.46 2.94 -48.47
N GLN A 131 -11.28 3.83 -47.88
CA GLN A 131 -11.57 5.16 -48.43
C GLN A 131 -10.34 6.07 -48.39
N ALA A 132 -9.56 6.01 -47.30
CA ALA A 132 -8.36 6.80 -47.12
C ALA A 132 -7.27 6.56 -48.20
N LEU A 133 -7.34 5.44 -48.92
CA LEU A 133 -6.44 5.15 -50.05
C LEU A 133 -6.77 5.95 -51.31
N THR A 134 -8.02 6.39 -51.44
CA THR A 134 -8.54 7.04 -52.67
C THR A 134 -9.04 8.45 -52.46
N ASP A 135 -9.44 8.79 -51.23
CA ASP A 135 -9.94 10.10 -50.82
C ASP A 135 -8.98 10.70 -49.80
N PRO A 136 -8.40 11.90 -50.03
CA PRO A 136 -7.56 12.58 -49.05
C PRO A 136 -8.31 13.05 -47.79
N SER A 137 -9.65 13.01 -47.79
CA SER A 137 -10.51 13.48 -46.70
C SER A 137 -11.68 12.52 -46.42
N PRO A 138 -11.41 11.25 -46.06
CA PRO A 138 -12.46 10.28 -45.78
C PRO A 138 -13.28 10.69 -44.55
N ASP A 139 -14.59 10.45 -44.58
CA ASP A 139 -15.49 10.76 -43.47
C ASP A 139 -15.24 9.80 -42.28
N PRO A 140 -14.82 10.31 -41.10
CA PRO A 140 -14.57 9.48 -39.92
C PRO A 140 -15.84 9.13 -39.14
N ALA A 141 -17.01 9.69 -39.49
CA ALA A 141 -18.23 9.54 -38.69
C ALA A 141 -18.64 8.07 -38.47
N PRO A 142 -18.66 7.18 -39.48
CA PRO A 142 -19.06 5.78 -39.27
C PRO A 142 -18.12 5.02 -38.32
N LEU A 143 -16.82 5.29 -38.39
CA LEU A 143 -15.83 4.70 -37.49
C LEU A 143 -16.00 5.24 -36.06
N THR A 144 -16.22 6.54 -35.94
CA THR A 144 -16.48 7.20 -34.65
C THR A 144 -17.73 6.62 -33.99
N ASP A 145 -18.83 6.49 -34.72
CA ASP A 145 -20.09 5.93 -34.24
C ASP A 145 -19.93 4.47 -33.81
N ALA A 146 -19.18 3.66 -34.56
CA ALA A 146 -18.91 2.27 -34.18
C ALA A 146 -18.07 2.19 -32.88
N ILE A 147 -17.06 3.05 -32.71
CA ILE A 147 -16.23 3.13 -31.49
C ILE A 147 -17.07 3.57 -30.29
N LEU A 148 -17.96 4.55 -30.46
CA LEU A 148 -18.85 4.99 -29.39
C LEU A 148 -19.89 3.90 -29.06
N GLY A 149 -20.41 3.20 -30.07
CA GLY A 149 -21.38 2.13 -29.91
C GLY A 149 -20.85 0.91 -29.16
N ILE A 150 -19.56 0.58 -29.33
CA ILE A 150 -18.93 -0.54 -28.61
C ILE A 150 -18.59 -0.20 -27.15
N ALA A 151 -18.46 1.09 -26.80
CA ALA A 151 -17.99 1.52 -25.48
C ALA A 151 -18.90 1.04 -24.34
N LEU A 152 -20.22 1.18 -24.48
CA LEU A 152 -21.17 0.76 -23.45
C LEU A 152 -21.12 -0.75 -23.16
N PRO A 153 -21.31 -1.67 -24.14
CA PRO A 153 -21.28 -3.10 -23.85
C PRO A 153 -19.91 -3.57 -23.30
N VAL A 154 -18.80 -3.06 -23.84
CA VAL A 154 -17.46 -3.42 -23.33
C VAL A 154 -17.27 -2.97 -21.89
N THR A 155 -17.66 -1.75 -21.55
CA THR A 155 -17.54 -1.26 -20.16
C THR A 155 -18.45 -2.04 -19.22
N LEU A 156 -19.68 -2.38 -19.62
CA LEU A 156 -20.57 -3.21 -18.80
C LEU A 156 -20.02 -4.62 -18.58
N ILE A 157 -19.45 -5.24 -19.62
CA ILE A 157 -18.77 -6.54 -19.52
C ILE A 157 -17.57 -6.44 -18.58
N GLY A 158 -16.71 -5.44 -18.77
CA GLY A 158 -15.54 -5.20 -17.93
C GLY A 158 -15.91 -5.00 -16.47
N ALA A 159 -16.90 -4.15 -16.19
CA ALA A 159 -17.42 -3.90 -14.85
C ALA A 159 -18.01 -5.17 -14.22
N ALA A 160 -18.78 -5.96 -14.98
CA ALA A 160 -19.34 -7.22 -14.50
C ALA A 160 -18.24 -8.26 -14.18
N VAL A 161 -17.26 -8.41 -15.07
CA VAL A 161 -16.11 -9.30 -14.86
C VAL A 161 -15.32 -8.88 -13.62
N ALA A 162 -14.97 -7.59 -13.50
CA ALA A 162 -14.24 -7.06 -12.35
C ALA A 162 -15.00 -7.24 -11.04
N LEU A 163 -16.31 -6.94 -11.04
CA LEU A 163 -17.20 -7.10 -9.89
C LEU A 163 -17.24 -8.56 -9.43
N VAL A 164 -17.55 -9.49 -10.34
CA VAL A 164 -17.63 -10.93 -10.02
C VAL A 164 -16.27 -11.44 -9.55
N TYR A 165 -15.20 -11.12 -10.27
CA TYR A 165 -13.84 -11.53 -9.94
C TYR A 165 -13.43 -11.05 -8.54
N GLU A 166 -13.47 -9.74 -8.27
CA GLU A 166 -13.07 -9.21 -6.96
C GLU A 166 -13.97 -9.73 -5.84
N VAL A 167 -15.30 -9.72 -6.00
CA VAL A 167 -16.21 -10.15 -4.92
C VAL A 167 -16.00 -11.63 -4.58
N VAL A 168 -15.95 -12.51 -5.57
CA VAL A 168 -15.76 -13.95 -5.34
C VAL A 168 -14.43 -14.22 -4.64
N PHE A 169 -13.33 -13.64 -5.13
CA PHE A 169 -12.00 -13.87 -4.54
C PHE A 169 -11.84 -13.22 -3.16
N LEU A 170 -12.43 -12.05 -2.92
CA LEU A 170 -12.40 -11.43 -1.61
C LEU A 170 -13.17 -12.25 -0.59
N VAL A 171 -14.38 -12.71 -0.93
CA VAL A 171 -15.18 -13.53 -0.01
C VAL A 171 -14.52 -14.87 0.27
N TRP A 172 -13.96 -15.52 -0.75
CA TRP A 172 -13.39 -16.86 -0.61
C TRP A 172 -11.97 -16.89 -0.04
N LYS A 173 -11.09 -15.97 -0.46
CA LYS A 173 -9.66 -15.99 -0.16
C LYS A 173 -9.16 -14.75 0.57
N ALA A 174 -10.03 -13.76 0.79
CA ALA A 174 -9.67 -12.45 1.33
C ALA A 174 -8.58 -11.76 0.48
N ALA A 175 -8.41 -12.15 -0.79
CA ALA A 175 -7.39 -11.65 -1.68
C ALA A 175 -7.70 -12.10 -3.12
N THR A 176 -7.49 -11.21 -4.08
CA THR A 176 -7.48 -11.56 -5.51
C THR A 176 -6.18 -12.28 -5.88
N PRO A 177 -6.14 -13.04 -6.98
CA PRO A 177 -4.93 -13.67 -7.51
C PRO A 177 -3.69 -12.77 -7.52
N GLY A 178 -3.77 -11.52 -7.98
CA GLY A 178 -2.65 -10.58 -7.89
C GLY A 178 -2.20 -10.30 -6.46
N LYS A 179 -3.15 -10.12 -5.53
CA LYS A 179 -2.87 -9.94 -4.09
C LYS A 179 -2.26 -11.19 -3.46
N LEU A 180 -2.71 -12.39 -3.86
CA LEU A 180 -2.17 -13.68 -3.44
C LEU A 180 -0.72 -13.84 -3.88
N LEU A 181 -0.43 -13.54 -5.15
CA LEU A 181 0.93 -13.61 -5.72
C LEU A 181 1.90 -12.71 -4.97
N LEU A 182 1.44 -11.54 -4.50
CA LEU A 182 2.28 -10.58 -3.78
C LEU A 182 2.24 -10.73 -2.26
N GLY A 183 1.64 -11.82 -1.75
CA GLY A 183 1.63 -12.13 -0.32
C GLY A 183 0.85 -11.10 0.50
N THR A 184 -0.28 -10.62 -0.01
CA THR A 184 -1.15 -9.66 0.68
C THR A 184 -2.55 -10.22 0.85
N ARG A 185 -3.25 -9.75 1.88
CA ARG A 185 -4.66 -10.05 2.12
C ARG A 185 -5.42 -8.81 2.58
N VAL A 186 -6.68 -8.78 2.22
CA VAL A 186 -7.67 -7.80 2.66
C VAL A 186 -8.32 -8.31 3.93
N ARG A 187 -8.57 -7.44 4.90
CA ARG A 187 -9.37 -7.76 6.09
C ARG A 187 -10.14 -6.53 6.55
N PRO A 188 -11.27 -6.71 7.27
CA PRO A 188 -11.95 -5.59 7.92
C PRO A 188 -11.01 -4.87 8.91
N LEU A 189 -11.19 -3.56 9.05
CA LEU A 189 -10.45 -2.75 10.02
C LEU A 189 -10.97 -3.05 11.44
N GLY A 190 -10.06 -3.26 12.38
CA GLY A 190 -10.41 -3.49 13.80
C GLY A 190 -10.71 -4.94 14.17
N THR A 191 -10.92 -5.83 13.19
CA THR A 191 -11.12 -7.28 13.45
C THR A 191 -10.28 -8.10 12.49
N ASP A 192 -9.63 -9.16 12.97
CA ASP A 192 -9.03 -10.14 12.07
C ASP A 192 -10.07 -11.18 11.68
N GLY A 193 -10.57 -11.10 10.44
CA GLY A 193 -11.66 -11.94 9.99
C GLY A 193 -11.83 -11.95 8.47
N PRO A 194 -12.66 -12.87 7.95
CA PRO A 194 -12.91 -12.99 6.53
C PRO A 194 -13.65 -11.76 5.99
N VAL A 195 -13.47 -11.48 4.70
CA VAL A 195 -14.21 -10.42 4.02
C VAL A 195 -15.60 -10.95 3.69
N ARG A 196 -16.63 -10.30 4.23
CA ARG A 196 -18.03 -10.64 3.92
C ARG A 196 -18.44 -10.08 2.55
N ALA A 197 -19.48 -10.66 1.94
CA ALA A 197 -19.97 -10.22 0.64
C ALA A 197 -20.40 -8.74 0.63
N ASP A 198 -21.04 -8.27 1.71
CA ASP A 198 -21.45 -6.87 1.84
C ASP A 198 -20.25 -5.92 1.85
N VAL A 199 -19.17 -6.29 2.55
CA VAL A 199 -17.91 -5.53 2.58
C VAL A 199 -17.23 -5.57 1.22
N ALA A 200 -17.18 -6.74 0.57
CA ALA A 200 -16.60 -6.90 -0.76
C ALA A 200 -17.33 -6.04 -1.80
N LEU A 201 -18.66 -5.99 -1.76
CA LEU A 201 -19.49 -5.14 -2.64
C LEU A 201 -19.28 -3.65 -2.38
N ARG A 202 -19.21 -3.22 -1.11
CA ARG A 202 -18.90 -1.82 -0.77
C ARG A 202 -17.57 -1.35 -1.36
N ARG A 203 -16.56 -2.23 -1.43
CA ARG A 203 -15.27 -1.94 -2.09
C ARG A 203 -15.40 -1.70 -3.59
N GLN A 204 -16.44 -2.22 -4.24
CA GLN A 204 -16.63 -2.03 -5.70
C GLN A 204 -17.39 -0.76 -6.06
N VAL A 205 -18.03 -0.08 -5.09
CA VAL A 205 -18.85 1.10 -5.37
C VAL A 205 -18.04 2.21 -6.05
N LEU A 206 -16.86 2.56 -5.52
CA LEU A 206 -16.04 3.62 -6.09
C LEU A 206 -15.50 3.28 -7.49
N PRO A 207 -14.90 2.10 -7.73
CA PRO A 207 -14.51 1.68 -9.08
C PRO A 207 -15.68 1.68 -10.07
N LEU A 208 -16.84 1.12 -9.70
CA LEU A 208 -18.00 1.09 -10.57
C LEU A 208 -18.52 2.49 -10.91
N VAL A 209 -18.56 3.40 -9.92
CA VAL A 209 -18.93 4.80 -10.17
C VAL A 209 -17.92 5.47 -11.10
N ALA A 210 -16.63 5.22 -10.93
CA ALA A 210 -15.60 5.76 -11.82
C ALA A 210 -15.78 5.27 -13.26
N ASP A 211 -16.02 3.97 -13.46
CA ASP A 211 -16.25 3.36 -14.78
C ASP A 211 -17.52 3.90 -15.45
N LEU A 212 -18.60 4.07 -14.69
CA LEU A 212 -19.85 4.63 -15.22
C LEU A 212 -19.73 6.13 -15.55
N LEU A 213 -19.01 6.90 -14.73
CA LEU A 213 -18.73 8.31 -15.04
C LEU A 213 -17.87 8.46 -16.30
N ALA A 214 -16.93 7.54 -16.53
CA ALA A 214 -16.08 7.50 -17.72
C ALA A 214 -16.89 7.39 -19.04
N LEU A 215 -18.08 6.80 -18.99
CA LEU A 215 -18.97 6.66 -20.16
C LEU A 215 -19.74 7.93 -20.52
N VAL A 216 -19.92 8.86 -19.57
CA VAL A 216 -20.73 10.04 -19.79
C VAL A 216 -19.85 11.16 -20.35
N PRO A 217 -20.15 11.69 -21.56
CA PRO A 217 -19.43 12.85 -22.09
C PRO A 217 -19.41 13.99 -21.06
N PHE A 218 -18.31 14.75 -21.01
CA PHE A 218 -18.03 15.80 -20.01
C PHE A 218 -17.78 15.32 -18.57
N LEU A 219 -18.42 14.24 -18.10
CA LEU A 219 -18.14 13.66 -16.79
C LEU A 219 -17.00 12.64 -16.81
N GLY A 220 -16.60 12.17 -18.00
CA GLY A 220 -15.54 11.17 -18.12
C GLY A 220 -14.21 11.57 -17.50
N PHE A 221 -13.88 12.87 -17.50
CA PHE A 221 -12.73 13.39 -16.78
C PHE A 221 -12.80 13.10 -15.26
N LEU A 222 -13.97 13.25 -14.64
CA LEU A 222 -14.17 12.94 -13.22
C LEU A 222 -14.03 11.44 -12.95
N GLY A 223 -14.53 10.59 -13.86
CA GLY A 223 -14.32 9.14 -13.79
C GLY A 223 -12.82 8.79 -13.75
N THR A 224 -12.05 9.35 -14.68
CA THR A 224 -10.58 9.16 -14.74
C THR A 224 -9.86 9.73 -13.52
N VAL A 225 -10.27 10.89 -13.02
CA VAL A 225 -9.71 11.43 -11.78
C VAL A 225 -9.98 10.49 -10.62
N LEU A 226 -11.20 9.98 -10.50
CA LEU A 226 -11.57 9.06 -9.42
C LEU A 226 -10.79 7.74 -9.49
N SER A 227 -10.59 7.18 -10.69
CA SER A 227 -9.84 5.93 -10.89
C SER A 227 -8.36 6.04 -10.52
N VAL A 228 -7.79 7.25 -10.58
CA VAL A 228 -6.41 7.53 -10.17
C VAL A 228 -6.34 7.88 -8.67
N VAL A 229 -7.23 8.75 -8.21
CA VAL A 229 -7.23 9.23 -6.82
C VAL A 229 -7.54 8.11 -5.83
N ASP A 230 -8.47 7.21 -6.16
CA ASP A 230 -8.83 6.09 -5.30
C ASP A 230 -7.61 5.26 -4.83
N PRO A 231 -6.80 4.66 -5.73
CA PRO A 231 -5.61 3.95 -5.32
C PRO A 231 -4.53 4.90 -4.79
N ALA A 232 -4.33 6.10 -5.37
CA ALA A 232 -3.27 7.01 -4.92
C ALA A 232 -3.45 7.48 -3.47
N TRP A 233 -4.68 7.47 -2.96
CA TRP A 233 -5.00 7.88 -1.60
C TRP A 233 -4.21 7.15 -0.51
N LEU A 234 -3.80 5.90 -0.78
CA LEU A 234 -3.00 5.10 0.16
C LEU A 234 -1.64 5.72 0.49
N LEU A 235 -1.11 6.61 -0.36
CA LEU A 235 0.17 7.28 -0.15
C LEU A 235 0.07 8.35 0.95
N PHE A 236 -1.14 8.85 1.21
CA PHE A 236 -1.41 9.93 2.16
C PHE A 236 -2.13 9.44 3.42
N ASP A 237 -2.79 8.28 3.35
CA ASP A 237 -3.55 7.74 4.48
C ASP A 237 -2.62 7.02 5.49
N PRO A 238 -2.69 7.35 6.80
CA PRO A 238 -1.84 6.74 7.83
C PRO A 238 -1.97 5.22 7.93
N LYS A 239 -3.14 4.67 7.58
CA LYS A 239 -3.42 3.23 7.56
C LYS A 239 -3.22 2.64 6.15
N ARG A 240 -2.63 3.41 5.24
CA ARG A 240 -2.40 3.06 3.82
C ARG A 240 -3.68 2.56 3.13
N GLN A 241 -4.83 3.13 3.48
CA GLN A 241 -6.11 2.78 2.84
C GLN A 241 -6.27 3.53 1.52
N ALA A 242 -6.73 2.83 0.48
CA ALA A 242 -7.31 3.49 -0.70
C ALA A 242 -8.71 4.03 -0.36
N LEU A 243 -9.30 4.87 -1.22
CA LEU A 243 -10.66 5.39 -0.95
C LEU A 243 -11.70 4.27 -0.87
N HIS A 244 -11.66 3.28 -1.77
CA HIS A 244 -12.56 2.12 -1.75
C HIS A 244 -12.40 1.27 -0.50
N ASP A 245 -11.18 1.17 0.02
CA ASP A 245 -10.91 0.48 1.28
C ASP A 245 -11.48 1.25 2.47
N LYS A 246 -11.44 2.58 2.42
CA LYS A 246 -11.99 3.44 3.47
C LYS A 246 -13.52 3.38 3.51
N VAL A 247 -14.16 3.45 2.34
CA VAL A 247 -15.62 3.28 2.19
C VAL A 247 -16.09 1.93 2.72
N ALA A 248 -15.30 0.87 2.51
CA ALA A 248 -15.65 -0.46 2.98
C ALA A 248 -15.16 -0.78 4.41
N GLY A 249 -14.37 0.09 5.03
CA GLY A 249 -13.77 -0.18 6.34
C GLY A 249 -12.79 -1.35 6.31
N THR A 250 -11.96 -1.48 5.27
CA THR A 250 -10.98 -2.56 5.11
C THR A 250 -9.55 -2.06 5.05
N VAL A 251 -8.59 -2.93 5.38
CA VAL A 251 -7.15 -2.69 5.20
C VAL A 251 -6.51 -3.84 4.45
N VAL A 252 -5.37 -3.56 3.80
CA VAL A 252 -4.56 -4.58 3.13
C VAL A 252 -3.29 -4.79 3.93
N VAL A 253 -3.11 -6.02 4.40
CA VAL A 253 -1.98 -6.45 5.23
C VAL A 253 -1.13 -7.48 4.49
N ARG A 254 0.13 -7.60 4.89
CA ARG A 254 0.98 -8.72 4.46
C ARG A 254 0.45 -10.03 5.05
N ARG A 255 0.56 -11.10 4.28
CA ARG A 255 0.32 -12.46 4.75
C ARG A 255 1.49 -12.99 5.55
#